data_AF-A0A540MCI6-F1
#
_entry.id   AF-A0A540MCI6-F1
#
_cell.length_a   1.000
_cell.length_b   1.000
_cell.length_c   1.000
_cell.angle_alpha   90.00
_cell.angle_beta   90.00
_cell.angle_gamma   90.00
#
_symmetry.space_group_name_H-M   'P 1'
#
loop_
_entity.id
_entity.type
_entity.pdbx_description
1 polymer ?
#
loop_
_entity_poly.entity_id
_entity_poly.type
_entity_poly.pdbx_seq_one_letter_code
_entity_poly.pdbx_strand_id
1 'polypeptide(L)'
;MLFSAVLQTKEKTRMFKHILGHLESKLDSIKPLIEEIAECNKVLHLTEEELESLRVEMEKGVELVRKCSKVSLWASNKKYEYTNKLLGLDEYLQRLINILRVQLARDAKESLVSVTNIETVTKQIEESSMIQHDQTESQRPVVELP
;
A
#
# COMPACT_ATOMS: atom_id res chain seq x y z
N MET A 1 10.94 -6.68 -9.91
CA MET A 1 11.76 -7.87 -10.20
C MET A 1 10.93 -9.15 -10.31
N LEU A 2 10.10 -9.48 -9.32
CA LEU A 2 9.26 -10.69 -9.33
C LEU A 2 8.29 -10.76 -10.52
N PHE A 3 7.58 -9.68 -10.81
CA PHE A 3 6.66 -9.58 -11.96
C PHE A 3 7.33 -9.99 -13.29
N SER A 4 8.48 -9.40 -13.60
CA SER A 4 9.24 -9.73 -14.82
C SER A 4 9.70 -11.19 -14.84
N ALA A 5 10.08 -11.75 -13.69
CA ALA A 5 10.46 -13.17 -13.60
C ALA A 5 9.27 -14.10 -13.85
N VAL A 6 8.09 -13.77 -13.33
CA VAL A 6 6.84 -14.51 -13.56
C VAL A 6 6.48 -14.48 -15.05
N LEU A 7 6.45 -13.29 -15.65
CA LEU A 7 6.16 -13.11 -17.07
C LEU A 7 7.09 -13.94 -17.96
N GLN A 8 8.41 -13.84 -17.74
CA GLN A 8 9.40 -14.58 -18.54
C GLN A 8 9.31 -16.10 -18.34
N THR A 9 8.99 -16.56 -17.14
CA THR A 9 8.92 -18.00 -16.83
C THR A 9 7.64 -18.60 -17.37
N LYS A 10 6.51 -17.90 -17.27
CA LYS A 10 5.19 -18.35 -17.74
C LYS A 10 5.22 -18.74 -19.22
N GLU A 11 5.94 -17.99 -20.05
CA GLU A 11 6.10 -18.30 -21.48
C GLU A 11 6.96 -19.54 -21.74
N LYS A 12 7.82 -19.93 -20.79
CA LYS A 12 8.76 -21.04 -20.93
C LYS A 12 8.25 -22.36 -20.35
N THR A 13 7.18 -22.36 -19.55
CA THR A 13 6.67 -23.58 -18.91
C THR A 13 5.18 -23.78 -19.12
N ARG A 14 4.81 -24.91 -19.74
CA ARG A 14 3.40 -25.33 -19.81
C ARG A 14 2.89 -25.86 -18.46
N MET A 15 3.77 -26.48 -17.67
CA MET A 15 3.41 -27.14 -16.42
C MET A 15 2.86 -26.17 -15.38
N PHE A 16 3.50 -24.99 -15.25
CA PHE A 16 3.14 -24.00 -14.23
C PHE A 16 2.43 -22.78 -14.82
N LYS A 17 2.03 -22.82 -16.10
CA LYS A 17 1.44 -21.67 -16.81
C LYS A 17 0.26 -21.06 -16.06
N HIS A 18 -0.63 -21.91 -15.52
CA HIS A 18 -1.83 -21.46 -14.83
C HIS A 18 -1.50 -20.71 -13.52
N ILE A 19 -0.72 -21.32 -12.64
CA ILE A 19 -0.37 -20.71 -11.34
C ILE A 19 0.53 -19.47 -11.51
N LEU A 20 1.43 -19.47 -12.50
CA LEU A 20 2.22 -18.29 -12.84
C LEU A 20 1.34 -17.17 -13.44
N GLY A 21 0.32 -17.52 -14.21
CA GLY A 21 -0.68 -16.56 -14.67
C GLY A 21 -1.48 -15.93 -13.52
N HIS A 22 -1.84 -16.71 -12.50
CA HIS A 22 -2.48 -16.17 -11.30
C HIS A 22 -1.57 -15.19 -10.56
N LEU A 23 -0.30 -15.57 -10.34
CA LEU A 23 0.69 -14.70 -9.71
C LEU A 23 0.93 -13.41 -10.52
N GLU A 24 0.96 -13.50 -11.84
CA GLU A 24 1.08 -12.33 -12.72
C GLU A 24 -0.09 -11.36 -12.52
N SER A 25 -1.33 -11.85 -12.61
CA SER A 25 -2.51 -11.01 -12.41
C SER A 25 -2.56 -10.39 -11.02
N LYS A 26 -2.18 -11.17 -9.99
CA LYS A 26 -2.08 -10.66 -8.62
C LYS A 26 -1.05 -9.54 -8.53
N LEU A 27 0.18 -9.76 -9.00
CA LEU A 27 1.24 -8.75 -8.98
C LEU A 27 0.88 -7.49 -9.78
N ASP A 28 0.19 -7.64 -10.91
CA ASP A 28 -0.31 -6.52 -11.71
C ASP A 28 -1.35 -5.70 -10.94
N SER A 29 -2.30 -6.36 -10.27
CA SER A 29 -3.34 -5.69 -9.46
C SER A 29 -2.79 -4.90 -8.27
N ILE A 30 -1.58 -5.22 -7.80
CA ILE A 30 -0.95 -4.57 -6.64
C ILE A 30 -0.10 -3.38 -7.08
N LYS A 31 0.30 -3.32 -8.36
CA LYS A 31 1.17 -2.26 -8.88
C LYS A 31 0.65 -0.85 -8.57
N PRO A 32 -0.65 -0.51 -8.75
CA PRO A 32 -1.15 0.81 -8.41
C PRO A 32 -1.00 1.13 -6.92
N LEU A 33 -1.21 0.15 -6.04
CA LEU A 33 -1.05 0.32 -4.59
C LEU A 33 0.41 0.62 -4.23
N ILE A 34 1.38 -0.04 -4.87
CA ILE A 34 2.81 0.21 -4.65
C ILE A 34 3.19 1.62 -5.13
N GLU A 35 2.67 2.04 -6.29
CA GLU A 35 2.89 3.38 -6.82
C GLU A 35 2.30 4.46 -5.90
N GLU A 36 1.08 4.26 -5.42
CA GLU A 36 0.42 5.17 -4.45
C GLU A 36 1.20 5.28 -3.13
N ILE A 37 1.73 4.16 -2.61
CA ILE A 37 2.61 4.16 -1.42
C ILE A 37 3.92 4.90 -1.69
N ALA A 38 4.51 4.74 -2.88
CA ALA A 38 5.78 5.39 -3.21
C ALA A 38 5.61 6.91 -3.43
N GLU A 39 4.51 7.33 -4.07
CA GLU A 39 4.19 8.75 -4.26
C GLU A 39 3.83 9.42 -2.94
N CYS A 40 3.05 8.75 -2.10
CA CYS A 40 2.78 9.18 -0.74
C CYS A 40 3.96 8.77 0.16
N ASN A 41 5.09 9.50 0.06
CA ASN A 41 6.37 9.34 0.79
C ASN A 41 6.32 9.06 2.32
N LYS A 42 5.14 8.88 2.93
CA LYS A 42 4.89 8.75 4.37
C LYS A 42 3.88 7.67 4.79
N VAL A 43 3.29 6.89 3.89
CA VAL A 43 2.00 6.22 4.18
C VAL A 43 2.09 4.83 4.81
N LEU A 44 3.28 4.27 5.03
CA LEU A 44 3.37 3.05 5.81
C LEU A 44 4.50 3.16 6.81
N HIS A 45 4.17 3.04 8.08
CA HIS A 45 5.12 2.84 9.19
C HIS A 45 5.77 1.45 9.12
N LEU A 46 6.25 1.04 7.95
CA LEU A 46 7.06 -0.18 7.79
C LEU A 46 8.45 0.12 8.33
N THR A 47 8.87 -0.71 9.27
CA THR A 47 10.23 -0.70 9.79
C THR A 47 11.21 -1.16 8.70
N GLU A 48 12.48 -0.74 8.81
CA GLU A 48 13.55 -1.24 7.93
C GLU A 48 13.66 -2.77 7.95
N GLU A 49 13.39 -3.40 9.10
CA GLU A 49 13.36 -4.85 9.24
C GLU A 49 12.23 -5.48 8.40
N GLU A 50 11.03 -4.92 8.43
CA GLU A 50 9.91 -5.39 7.61
C GLU A 50 10.17 -5.21 6.12
N LEU A 51 10.79 -4.08 5.73
CA LEU A 51 11.14 -3.81 4.34
C LEU A 51 12.22 -4.78 3.83
N GLU A 52 13.22 -5.08 4.66
CA GLU A 52 14.27 -6.02 4.30
C GLU A 52 13.75 -7.46 4.25
N SER A 53 12.92 -7.86 5.22
CA SER A 53 12.21 -9.14 5.18
C SER A 53 11.38 -9.29 3.91
N LEU A 54 10.67 -8.23 3.52
CA LEU A 54 9.93 -8.18 2.26
C LEU A 54 10.83 -8.35 1.04
N ARG A 55 11.95 -7.63 0.99
CA ARG A 55 12.94 -7.74 -0.10
C ARG A 55 13.42 -9.19 -0.25
N VAL A 56 13.84 -9.80 0.87
CA VAL A 56 14.35 -11.18 0.90
C VAL A 56 13.31 -12.17 0.39
N GLU A 57 12.04 -12.05 0.82
CA GLU A 57 10.98 -12.94 0.34
C GLU A 57 10.67 -12.74 -1.15
N MET A 58 10.73 -11.51 -1.65
CA MET A 58 10.59 -11.23 -3.09
C MET A 58 11.72 -11.86 -3.92
N GLU A 59 12.95 -11.82 -3.42
CA GLU A 59 14.10 -12.46 -4.06
C GLU A 59 14.00 -13.98 -4.07
N LYS A 60 13.59 -14.59 -2.95
CA LYS A 60 13.26 -16.03 -2.88
C LYS A 60 12.17 -16.40 -3.89
N GLY A 61 11.13 -15.57 -4.00
CA GLY A 61 10.07 -15.74 -4.99
C GLY A 61 10.59 -15.72 -6.43
N VAL A 62 11.51 -14.79 -6.74
CA VAL A 62 12.16 -14.71 -8.06
C VAL A 62 12.94 -15.99 -8.37
N GLU A 63 13.71 -16.48 -7.40
CA GLU A 63 14.50 -17.70 -7.56
C GLU A 63 13.60 -18.93 -7.79
N LEU A 64 12.55 -19.06 -6.97
CA LEU A 64 11.54 -20.10 -7.09
C LEU A 64 10.89 -20.11 -8.48
N VAL A 65 10.42 -18.95 -8.94
CA VAL A 65 9.79 -18.78 -10.25
C VAL A 65 10.76 -19.19 -11.35
N ARG A 66 12.01 -18.72 -11.33
CA ARG A 66 13.01 -19.08 -12.35
C ARG A 66 13.27 -20.58 -12.41
N LYS A 67 13.31 -21.26 -11.27
CA LYS A 67 13.50 -22.73 -11.18
C LYS A 67 12.36 -23.51 -11.86
N CYS A 68 11.15 -22.96 -11.92
CA CYS A 68 10.00 -23.59 -12.57
C CYS A 68 10.21 -23.83 -14.09
N SER A 69 11.05 -23.02 -14.75
CA SER A 69 11.40 -23.21 -16.17
C SER A 69 12.33 -24.41 -16.42
N LYS A 70 12.98 -24.92 -15.38
CA LYS A 70 13.97 -26.01 -15.46
C LYS A 70 13.39 -27.39 -15.11
N VAL A 71 12.13 -27.44 -14.66
CA VAL A 71 11.48 -28.69 -14.26
C VAL A 71 11.03 -29.45 -15.50
N SER A 72 11.49 -30.71 -15.62
CA SER A 72 11.04 -31.61 -16.68
C SER A 72 9.53 -31.89 -16.57
N LEU A 73 8.85 -31.94 -17.71
CA LEU A 73 7.40 -32.23 -17.80
C LEU A 73 6.99 -33.55 -17.14
N TRP A 74 7.92 -34.51 -17.07
CA TRP A 74 7.69 -35.86 -16.55
C TRP A 74 7.96 -35.99 -15.04
N ALA A 75 8.47 -34.95 -14.39
CA ALA A 75 8.83 -34.99 -12.97
C ALA A 75 7.62 -34.66 -12.07
N SER A 76 6.69 -35.61 -11.92
CA SER A 76 5.45 -35.45 -11.14
C SER A 76 5.70 -35.01 -9.69
N ASN A 77 6.71 -35.58 -9.03
CA ASN A 77 7.06 -35.22 -7.65
C ASN A 77 7.55 -33.76 -7.55
N LYS A 78 8.33 -33.30 -8.53
CA LYS A 78 8.78 -31.91 -8.63
C LYS A 78 7.61 -30.97 -8.94
N LYS A 79 6.68 -31.39 -9.81
CA LYS A 79 5.47 -30.60 -10.08
C LYS A 79 4.71 -30.27 -8.79
N TYR A 80 4.45 -31.28 -7.96
CA TYR A 80 3.76 -31.08 -6.69
C TYR A 80 4.55 -30.15 -5.75
N GLU A 81 5.85 -30.42 -5.57
CA GLU A 81 6.75 -29.61 -4.73
C GLU A 81 6.74 -28.13 -5.13
N TYR A 82 6.93 -27.83 -6.42
CA TYR A 82 6.98 -26.45 -6.91
C TYR A 82 5.60 -25.78 -6.91
N THR A 83 4.53 -26.52 -7.16
CA THR A 83 3.17 -25.97 -7.07
C THR A 83 2.87 -25.49 -5.65
N ASN A 84 3.18 -26.31 -4.64
CA ASN A 84 2.99 -25.93 -3.23
C ASN A 84 3.85 -24.72 -2.84
N LYS A 85 5.10 -24.65 -3.32
CA LYS A 85 5.96 -23.48 -3.10
C LYS A 85 5.39 -22.21 -3.74
N LEU A 86 4.83 -22.31 -4.95
CA LEU A 86 4.20 -21.18 -5.62
C LEU A 86 2.91 -20.74 -4.93
N LEU A 87 2.13 -21.68 -4.38
CA LEU A 87 0.97 -21.36 -3.55
C LEU A 87 1.39 -20.64 -2.26
N GLY A 88 2.47 -21.09 -1.61
CA GLY A 88 3.02 -20.39 -0.44
C GLY A 88 3.49 -18.97 -0.75
N LEU A 89 4.08 -18.74 -1.93
CA LEU A 89 4.40 -17.39 -2.40
C LEU A 89 3.14 -16.55 -2.62
N ASP A 90 2.08 -17.13 -3.19
CA ASP A 90 0.80 -16.46 -3.41
C ASP A 90 0.11 -16.05 -2.10
N GLU A 91 0.13 -16.92 -1.10
CA GLU A 91 -0.36 -16.67 0.26
C GLU A 91 0.43 -15.57 0.96
N TYR A 92 1.76 -15.61 0.84
CA TYR A 92 2.63 -14.56 1.36
C TYR A 92 2.30 -13.20 0.74
N LEU A 93 2.18 -13.12 -0.59
CA LEU A 93 1.77 -11.91 -1.29
C LEU A 93 0.41 -11.42 -0.83
N GLN A 94 -0.57 -12.32 -0.67
CA GLN A 94 -1.89 -11.97 -0.17
C GLN A 94 -1.85 -11.36 1.23
N ARG A 95 -1.04 -11.95 2.13
CA ARG A 95 -0.86 -11.45 3.49
C ARG A 95 -0.24 -10.06 3.48
N LEU A 96 0.78 -9.84 2.65
CA LEU A 96 1.42 -8.53 2.50
C LEU A 96 0.41 -7.47 2.05
N ILE A 97 -0.36 -7.74 0.98
CA ILE A 97 -1.39 -6.81 0.49
C ILE A 97 -2.36 -6.43 1.60
N ASN A 98 -2.79 -7.41 2.40
CA ASN A 98 -3.73 -7.16 3.50
C ASN A 98 -3.09 -6.26 4.57
N ILE A 99 -1.82 -6.47 4.92
CA ILE A 99 -1.09 -5.61 5.87
C ILE A 99 -1.03 -4.17 5.33
N LEU A 100 -0.61 -3.99 4.07
CA LEU A 100 -0.49 -2.67 3.43
C LEU A 100 -1.84 -1.95 3.39
N ARG A 101 -2.92 -2.65 3.05
CA ARG A 101 -4.29 -2.10 3.02
C ARG A 101 -4.77 -1.65 4.41
N VAL A 102 -4.50 -2.46 5.44
CA VAL A 102 -4.91 -2.10 6.81
C VAL A 102 -4.11 -0.89 7.30
N GLN A 103 -2.81 -0.83 7.02
CA GLN A 103 -1.98 0.34 7.35
C GLN A 103 -2.51 1.59 6.64
N LEU A 104 -2.69 1.55 5.32
CA LEU A 104 -3.25 2.66 4.53
C LEU A 104 -4.60 3.15 5.09
N ALA A 105 -5.49 2.23 5.46
CA ALA A 105 -6.80 2.58 6.02
C ALA A 105 -6.70 3.24 7.41
N ARG A 106 -5.74 2.84 8.25
CA ARG A 106 -5.50 3.47 9.55
C ARG A 106 -4.97 4.89 9.37
N ASP A 107 -3.97 5.06 8.52
CA ASP A 107 -3.32 6.34 8.29
C ASP A 107 -4.31 7.35 7.68
N ALA A 108 -5.15 6.90 6.75
CA ALA A 108 -6.26 7.70 6.21
C ALA A 108 -7.26 8.13 7.30
N LYS A 109 -7.62 7.22 8.21
CA LYS A 109 -8.52 7.53 9.32
C LYS A 109 -7.91 8.53 10.31
N GLU A 110 -6.63 8.37 10.66
CA GLU A 110 -5.93 9.30 11.54
C GLU A 110 -5.85 10.70 10.92
N SER A 111 -5.54 10.79 9.63
CA SER A 111 -5.55 12.05 8.88
C SER A 111 -6.94 12.72 8.92
N LEU A 112 -8.02 11.97 8.70
CA LEU A 112 -9.39 12.49 8.77
C LEU A 112 -9.74 13.02 10.17
N VAL A 113 -9.33 12.32 11.23
CA VAL A 113 -9.50 12.78 12.61
C VAL A 113 -8.73 14.09 12.85
N SER A 114 -7.48 14.19 12.39
CA SER A 114 -6.70 15.43 12.49
C SER A 114 -7.37 16.59 11.75
N VAL A 115 -7.87 16.38 10.54
CA VAL A 115 -8.58 17.41 9.76
C VAL A 115 -9.86 17.86 10.46
N THR A 116 -10.64 16.93 11.02
CA THR A 116 -11.88 17.23 11.75
C THR A 116 -11.60 18.08 13.00
N ASN A 117 -10.52 17.78 13.72
CA ASN A 117 -10.09 18.56 14.89
C ASN A 117 -9.67 19.97 14.48
N ILE A 118 -8.92 20.11 13.39
CA ILE A 118 -8.53 21.42 12.84
C ILE A 118 -9.76 22.23 12.47
N GLU A 119 -10.71 21.63 11.74
CA GLU A 119 -11.96 22.29 11.33
C GLU A 119 -12.75 22.81 12.55
N THR A 120 -12.81 22.01 13.62
CA THR A 120 -13.49 22.39 14.86
C THR A 120 -12.82 23.60 15.52
N VAL A 121 -11.49 23.59 15.63
CA VAL A 121 -10.73 24.72 16.20
C VAL A 121 -10.87 25.97 15.33
N THR A 122 -10.86 25.84 13.99
CA THR A 122 -11.05 26.97 13.08
C THR A 122 -12.42 27.63 13.25
N LYS A 123 -13.50 26.84 13.40
CA LYS A 123 -14.85 27.38 13.67
C LYS A 123 -14.91 28.16 14.98
N GLN A 124 -14.28 27.64 16.04
CA GLN A 124 -14.22 28.34 17.33
C GLN A 124 -13.46 29.66 17.25
N ILE A 125 -12.38 29.71 16.47
CA ILE A 125 -11.59 30.93 16.25
C ILE A 125 -12.41 31.97 15.48
N GLU A 126 -13.14 31.56 14.44
CA GLU A 126 -13.99 32.46 13.65
C GLU A 126 -15.12 33.06 14.49
N GLU A 127 -15.83 32.23 15.26
CA GLU A 127 -16.87 32.68 16.19
C GLU A 127 -16.32 33.64 17.27
N SER A 128 -15.16 33.31 17.85
CA SER A 128 -14.49 34.18 18.82
C SER A 128 -14.07 35.53 18.22
N SER A 129 -13.69 35.55 16.95
CA SER A 129 -13.28 36.78 16.23
C SER A 129 -14.47 37.69 15.93
N MET A 130 -15.63 37.13 15.56
CA MET A 130 -16.86 37.90 15.32
C MET A 130 -17.35 38.61 16.60
N ILE A 131 -17.30 37.92 17.74
CA ILE A 131 -17.71 38.48 19.04
C ILE A 131 -16.81 39.67 19.43
N GLN A 132 -15.49 39.56 19.22
CA GLN A 132 -14.57 40.67 19.51
C GLN A 132 -14.81 41.89 18.61
N HIS A 133 -15.13 41.69 17.32
CA HIS A 133 -15.42 42.79 16.40
C HIS A 133 -16.66 43.59 16.82
N ASP A 134 -17.77 42.91 17.13
CA ASP A 134 -19.02 43.56 17.57
C ASP A 134 -18.85 44.35 18.88
N GLN A 135 -18.10 43.80 19.85
CA GLN A 135 -17.81 44.51 21.10
C GLN A 135 -16.97 45.78 20.88
N THR A 136 -16.01 45.73 19.96
CA THR A 136 -15.09 46.85 19.69
C THR A 136 -15.76 47.95 18.86
N GLU A 137 -16.71 47.58 17.99
CA GLU A 137 -17.49 48.54 17.18
C GLU A 137 -18.56 49.25 18.02
N SER A 138 -19.20 48.56 18.96
CA SER A 138 -20.17 49.16 19.89
C SER A 138 -19.53 50.10 20.94
N GLN A 139 -18.21 50.05 21.13
CA GLN A 139 -17.46 50.89 22.07
C GLN A 139 -16.72 52.06 21.39
N ARG A 140 -16.80 52.21 20.06
CA ARG A 140 -16.15 53.33 19.36
C ARG A 140 -16.83 54.66 19.74
N PRO A 141 -16.08 55.68 20.22
CA PRO A 141 -16.65 56.99 20.53
C PRO A 141 -17.19 57.62 19.24
N VAL A 142 -18.40 58.16 19.28
CA VAL A 142 -18.94 58.98 18.19
C VAL A 142 -18.12 60.26 18.14
N VAL A 143 -17.27 60.39 17.12
CA VAL A 143 -16.52 61.62 16.88
C VAL A 143 -17.50 62.64 16.31
N GLU A 144 -17.93 63.58 17.14
CA GLU A 144 -18.63 64.78 16.68
C GLU A 144 -17.61 65.67 15.94
N LEU A 145 -17.82 65.87 14.64
CA LEU A 145 -17.04 66.81 13.84
C LEU A 145 -17.46 68.26 14.16
N PRO A 146 -16.50 69.19 14.25
CA PRO A 146 -16.73 70.57 14.68
C PRO A 146 -17.56 71.41 13.70
#